data_AF-A0A380QDP3-F1
#
_entry.id   AF-A0A380QDP3-F1
#
_cell.length_a   1.000
_cell.length_b   1.000
_cell.length_c   1.000
_cell.angle_alpha   90.00
_cell.angle_beta   90.00
_cell.angle_gamma   90.00
#
_symmetry.space_group_name_H-M   'P 1'
#
loop_
_entity.id
_entity.type
_entity.pdbx_description
1 polymer ?
#
loop_
_entity_poly.entity_id
_entity_poly.type
_entity_poly.pdbx_seq_one_letter_code
_entity_poly.pdbx_strand_id
1 'polypeptide(L)'
;MNYKCLVFTLLMSLPAIASKPSLIVCEPQNKNDQTATGIWPAPYLSQNKLCFDMRVDSGNACVSNGQTTTWFVEAVIIDIDGEPQGRDDTWFRVEHPTITDKKIEYTIEGSRDKKTWGLVSNVSINRLSGQAVDWLIGEHGGTTYNCHLEGRKI
;
A
#
# COMPACT_ATOMS: atom_id res chain seq x y z
N MET A 1 5.34 -65.30 0.71
CA MET A 1 4.18 -64.40 0.57
C MET A 1 4.63 -63.03 1.04
N ASN A 2 5.00 -62.11 0.14
CA ASN A 2 5.55 -60.79 0.50
C ASN A 2 4.86 -59.71 -0.34
N TYR A 3 3.75 -59.17 0.16
CA TYR A 3 3.08 -58.03 -0.45
C TYR A 3 3.70 -56.74 0.12
N LYS A 4 4.47 -56.03 -0.71
CA LYS A 4 4.92 -54.67 -0.42
C LYS A 4 3.77 -53.71 -0.72
N CYS A 5 3.18 -53.12 0.31
CA CYS A 5 2.22 -52.02 0.16
C CYS A 5 2.93 -50.79 -0.41
N LEU A 6 2.62 -50.44 -1.66
CA LEU A 6 2.93 -49.14 -2.26
C LEU A 6 1.89 -48.13 -1.78
N VAL A 7 2.28 -47.26 -0.87
CA VAL A 7 1.47 -46.10 -0.45
C VAL A 7 1.62 -45.01 -1.50
N PHE A 8 0.54 -44.73 -2.23
CA PHE A 8 0.45 -43.65 -3.20
C PHE A 8 -0.06 -42.39 -2.47
N THR A 9 0.83 -41.50 -2.07
CA THR A 9 0.47 -40.19 -1.49
C THR A 9 0.00 -39.26 -2.61
N LEU A 10 -1.33 -39.14 -2.75
CA LEU A 10 -1.96 -38.21 -3.67
C LEU A 10 -1.81 -36.77 -3.13
N LEU A 11 -0.79 -36.04 -3.60
CA LEU A 11 -0.72 -34.59 -3.40
C LEU A 11 -1.83 -33.91 -4.22
N MET A 12 -2.95 -33.62 -3.58
CA MET A 12 -3.98 -32.73 -4.13
C MET A 12 -3.40 -31.31 -4.16
N SER A 13 -2.89 -30.88 -5.30
CA SER A 13 -2.57 -29.47 -5.55
C SER A 13 -3.87 -28.67 -5.66
N LEU A 14 -4.30 -28.08 -4.54
CA LEU A 14 -5.35 -27.07 -4.57
C LEU A 14 -4.88 -25.91 -5.45
N PRO A 15 -5.63 -25.50 -6.49
CA PRO A 15 -5.31 -24.29 -7.22
C PRO A 15 -5.38 -23.13 -6.23
N ALA A 16 -4.26 -22.45 -6.02
CA ALA A 16 -4.23 -21.21 -5.26
C ALA A 16 -5.20 -20.24 -5.94
N ILE A 17 -6.34 -19.97 -5.31
CA ILE A 17 -7.27 -18.95 -5.77
C ILE A 17 -6.54 -17.62 -5.59
N ALA A 18 -5.82 -17.19 -6.61
CA ALA A 18 -5.23 -15.88 -6.65
C ALA A 18 -6.38 -14.87 -6.69
N SER A 19 -6.62 -14.18 -5.57
CA SER A 19 -7.56 -13.07 -5.53
C SER A 19 -7.11 -12.03 -6.54
N LYS A 20 -8.02 -11.63 -7.44
CA LYS A 20 -7.75 -10.55 -8.38
C LYS A 20 -7.41 -9.28 -7.57
N PRO A 21 -6.52 -8.41 -8.10
CA PRO A 21 -6.23 -7.15 -7.44
C PRO A 21 -7.51 -6.34 -7.21
N SER A 22 -7.66 -5.80 -6.01
CA SER A 22 -8.75 -4.91 -5.62
C SER A 22 -8.18 -3.52 -5.37
N LEU A 23 -8.58 -2.55 -6.17
CA LEU A 23 -8.23 -1.14 -5.98
C LEU A 23 -8.90 -0.61 -4.73
N ILE A 24 -8.19 0.17 -3.93
CA ILE A 24 -8.78 0.96 -2.84
C ILE A 24 -8.97 2.36 -3.42
N VAL A 25 -10.19 2.66 -3.85
CA VAL A 25 -10.55 3.97 -4.38
C VAL A 25 -11.01 4.82 -3.22
N CYS A 26 -10.42 6.01 -3.06
CA CYS A 26 -10.72 6.93 -1.97
C CYS A 26 -11.07 8.30 -2.54
N GLU A 27 -12.26 8.82 -2.19
CA GLU A 27 -12.70 10.16 -2.55
C GLU A 27 -12.72 11.06 -1.30
N PRO A 28 -12.37 12.35 -1.42
CA PRO A 28 -12.46 13.27 -0.28
C PRO A 28 -13.86 13.27 0.33
N GLN A 29 -13.95 13.18 1.65
CA GLN A 29 -15.24 13.23 2.35
C GLN A 29 -15.92 14.58 2.13
N ASN A 30 -15.14 15.67 2.17
CA ASN A 30 -15.59 16.99 1.76
C ASN A 30 -15.29 17.20 0.27
N LYS A 31 -16.32 17.10 -0.58
CA LYS A 31 -16.18 17.28 -2.03
C LYS A 31 -15.77 18.70 -2.45
N ASN A 32 -15.87 19.67 -1.55
CA ASN A 32 -15.46 21.05 -1.80
C ASN A 32 -14.01 21.31 -1.36
N ASP A 33 -13.33 20.32 -0.78
CA ASP A 33 -11.94 20.43 -0.41
C ASP A 33 -11.06 20.35 -1.66
N GLN A 34 -10.55 21.51 -2.08
CA GLN A 34 -9.67 21.64 -3.24
C GLN A 34 -8.22 21.24 -2.93
N THR A 35 -7.89 21.02 -1.65
CA THR A 35 -6.56 20.61 -1.22
C THR A 35 -6.42 19.10 -1.14
N ALA A 36 -7.54 18.37 -1.06
CA ALA A 36 -7.56 16.91 -1.01
C ALA A 36 -7.10 16.29 -2.34
N THR A 37 -5.87 15.82 -2.39
CA THR A 37 -5.26 15.23 -3.59
C THR A 37 -5.53 13.73 -3.77
N GLY A 38 -6.15 13.10 -2.77
CA GLY A 38 -6.31 11.65 -2.71
C GLY A 38 -5.15 11.01 -1.96
N ILE A 39 -5.36 9.77 -1.49
CA ILE A 39 -4.29 9.01 -0.84
C ILE A 39 -3.20 8.70 -1.86
N TRP A 40 -1.99 9.18 -1.61
CA TRP A 40 -0.85 9.01 -2.51
C TRP A 40 0.31 8.24 -1.86
N PRO A 41 0.90 7.26 -2.57
CA PRO A 41 0.46 6.68 -3.83
C PRO A 41 -0.81 5.82 -3.65
N ALA A 42 -1.59 5.67 -4.71
CA ALA A 42 -2.88 4.98 -4.64
C ALA A 42 -2.72 3.50 -4.21
N PRO A 43 -3.32 3.07 -3.09
CA PRO A 43 -3.14 1.72 -2.58
C PRO A 43 -4.08 0.71 -3.26
N TYR A 44 -3.65 -0.54 -3.37
CA TYR A 44 -4.49 -1.66 -3.80
C TYR A 44 -4.09 -2.96 -3.10
N LEU A 45 -5.02 -3.90 -3.00
CA LEU A 45 -4.76 -5.23 -2.47
C LEU A 45 -4.49 -6.21 -3.60
N SER A 46 -3.40 -6.97 -3.52
CA SER A 46 -3.08 -8.05 -4.46
C SER A 46 -2.49 -9.24 -3.71
N GLN A 47 -3.08 -10.41 -3.84
CA GLN A 47 -2.60 -11.64 -3.19
C GLN A 47 -2.34 -11.46 -1.68
N ASN A 48 -3.26 -10.81 -0.96
CA ASN A 48 -3.15 -10.47 0.47
C ASN A 48 -1.98 -9.53 0.84
N LYS A 49 -1.38 -8.84 -0.14
CA LYS A 49 -0.42 -7.77 0.08
C LYS A 49 -1.07 -6.42 -0.18
N LEU A 50 -0.60 -5.42 0.54
CA LEU A 50 -0.84 -4.02 0.22
C LEU A 50 0.19 -3.60 -0.82
N CYS A 51 -0.26 -3.07 -1.94
CA CYS A 51 0.59 -2.58 -3.02
C CYS A 51 0.26 -1.12 -3.33
N PHE A 52 1.21 -0.41 -3.94
CA PHE A 52 1.08 1.00 -4.29
C PHE A 52 1.18 1.18 -5.81
N ASP A 53 0.17 1.80 -6.41
CA ASP A 53 0.12 2.06 -7.84
C ASP A 53 0.99 3.28 -8.18
N MET A 54 2.25 3.00 -8.50
CA MET A 54 3.24 4.00 -8.89
C MET A 54 4.34 3.37 -9.74
N ARG A 55 5.11 4.22 -10.44
CA ARG A 55 6.35 3.79 -11.10
C ARG A 55 7.34 3.31 -10.04
N VAL A 56 7.97 2.17 -10.30
CA VAL A 56 9.04 1.60 -9.48
C VAL A 56 10.21 1.30 -10.39
N ASP A 57 11.33 1.99 -10.18
CA ASP A 57 12.55 1.79 -10.97
C ASP A 57 13.39 0.65 -10.39
N SER A 58 13.37 0.46 -9.08
CA SER A 58 13.90 -0.76 -8.45
C SER A 58 13.23 -1.09 -7.11
N GLY A 59 13.31 -2.34 -6.66
CA GLY A 59 12.71 -2.80 -5.41
C GLY A 59 11.28 -3.31 -5.58
N ASN A 60 10.46 -3.17 -4.54
CA ASN A 60 9.09 -3.71 -4.52
C ASN A 60 8.14 -2.75 -3.80
N ALA A 61 7.04 -2.36 -4.46
CA ALA A 61 5.99 -1.53 -3.88
C ALA A 61 4.82 -2.37 -3.31
N CYS A 62 5.01 -3.66 -3.06
CA CYS A 62 4.04 -4.54 -2.41
C CYS A 62 4.60 -5.09 -1.09
N VAL A 63 3.81 -5.00 -0.04
CA VAL A 63 4.18 -5.39 1.33
C VAL A 63 3.12 -6.30 1.96
N SER A 64 3.59 -7.34 2.64
CA SER A 64 2.74 -8.23 3.43
C SER A 64 2.48 -7.62 4.81
N ASN A 65 1.41 -8.07 5.48
CA ASN A 65 1.09 -7.66 6.85
C ASN A 65 2.29 -7.83 7.80
N GLY A 66 2.62 -6.77 8.54
CA GLY A 66 3.72 -6.75 9.51
C GLY A 66 5.12 -6.89 8.91
N GLN A 67 5.28 -6.78 7.58
CA GLN A 67 6.59 -6.81 6.92
C GLN A 67 7.02 -5.41 6.48
N THR A 68 8.27 -5.27 6.03
CA THR A 68 8.77 -4.03 5.44
C THR A 68 8.98 -4.21 3.95
N THR A 69 8.71 -3.17 3.17
CA THR A 69 9.13 -3.09 1.77
C THR A 69 9.84 -1.77 1.50
N THR A 70 10.66 -1.76 0.45
CA THR A 70 11.41 -0.59 0.00
C THR A 70 11.48 -0.59 -1.51
N TRP A 71 11.34 0.59 -2.11
CA TRP A 71 11.46 0.77 -3.56
C TRP A 71 12.08 2.12 -3.89
N PHE A 72 12.55 2.25 -5.12
CA PHE A 72 13.23 3.42 -5.65
C PHE A 72 12.48 3.99 -6.84
N VAL A 73 12.46 5.31 -6.93
CA VAL A 73 11.85 6.06 -8.04
C VAL A 73 12.77 7.21 -8.43
N GLU A 74 13.08 7.29 -9.71
CA GLU A 74 13.86 8.37 -10.29
C GLU A 74 12.99 9.61 -10.53
N ALA A 75 13.56 10.79 -10.28
CA ALA A 75 12.98 12.08 -10.66
C ALA A 75 11.51 12.29 -10.24
N VAL A 76 11.19 12.02 -8.97
CA VAL A 76 9.87 12.21 -8.36
C VAL A 76 9.81 13.51 -7.56
N ILE A 77 8.67 14.20 -7.60
CA ILE A 77 8.39 15.38 -6.78
C ILE A 77 7.52 14.92 -5.61
N ILE A 78 7.99 15.19 -4.39
CA ILE A 78 7.32 14.83 -3.15
C ILE A 78 7.62 15.84 -2.06
N ASP A 79 6.80 15.79 -1.01
CA ASP A 79 7.07 16.42 0.27
C ASP A 79 7.53 15.34 1.26
N ILE A 80 8.56 15.65 2.04
CA ILE A 80 9.05 14.80 3.13
C ILE A 80 9.02 15.64 4.39
N ASP A 81 8.35 15.15 5.42
CA ASP A 81 8.10 15.87 6.67
C ASP A 81 7.43 17.25 6.45
N GLY A 82 6.62 17.37 5.40
CA GLY A 82 5.95 18.62 5.02
C GLY A 82 6.80 19.62 4.27
N GLU A 83 8.05 19.27 3.99
CA GLU A 83 8.96 20.13 3.25
C GLU A 83 9.07 19.67 1.78
N PRO A 84 8.77 20.54 0.81
CA PRO A 84 8.92 20.22 -0.60
C PRO A 84 10.36 19.89 -0.96
N GLN A 85 10.57 18.70 -1.51
CA GLN A 85 11.91 18.21 -1.85
C GLN A 85 12.30 18.47 -3.32
N GLY A 86 11.39 19.04 -4.11
CA GLY A 86 11.58 19.19 -5.55
C GLY A 86 11.65 17.85 -6.29
N ARG A 87 12.01 17.91 -7.57
CA ARG A 87 12.15 16.72 -8.44
C ARG A 87 13.54 16.13 -8.25
N ASP A 88 13.62 14.93 -7.69
CA ASP A 88 14.88 14.21 -7.51
C ASP A 88 14.61 12.71 -7.29
N ASP A 89 15.64 11.90 -7.16
CA ASP A 89 15.58 10.46 -6.90
C ASP A 89 15.20 10.18 -5.44
N THR A 90 14.22 9.29 -5.22
CA THR A 90 13.72 8.96 -3.87
C THR A 90 13.68 7.46 -3.64
N TRP A 91 14.11 7.04 -2.46
CA TRP A 91 13.77 5.77 -1.86
C TRP A 91 12.54 5.91 -0.99
N PHE A 92 11.57 5.03 -1.20
CA PHE A 92 10.39 4.93 -0.36
C PHE A 92 10.42 3.63 0.43
N ARG A 93 9.81 3.62 1.61
CA ARG A 93 9.56 2.41 2.36
C ARG A 93 8.22 2.45 3.06
N VAL A 94 7.70 1.25 3.34
CA VAL A 94 6.59 1.02 4.26
C VAL A 94 7.04 0.02 5.29
N GLU A 95 6.95 0.38 6.56
CA GLU A 95 7.35 -0.46 7.67
C GLU A 95 6.13 -1.01 8.41
N HIS A 96 6.09 -2.32 8.58
CA HIS A 96 5.13 -3.04 9.44
C HIS A 96 3.66 -2.61 9.27
N PRO A 97 3.09 -2.60 8.05
CA PRO A 97 1.70 -2.20 7.86
C PRO A 97 0.76 -3.21 8.53
N THR A 98 -0.38 -2.74 9.01
CA THR A 98 -1.44 -3.61 9.52
C THR A 98 -2.47 -3.82 8.43
N ILE A 99 -2.65 -5.07 7.97
CA ILE A 99 -3.61 -5.45 6.93
C ILE A 99 -4.52 -6.54 7.53
N THR A 100 -5.75 -6.17 7.85
CA THR A 100 -6.75 -7.07 8.43
C THR A 100 -8.09 -6.90 7.70
N ASP A 101 -9.06 -7.76 7.96
CA ASP A 101 -10.41 -7.60 7.43
C ASP A 101 -11.14 -6.34 7.94
N LYS A 102 -10.69 -5.78 9.07
CA LYS A 102 -11.30 -4.62 9.70
C LYS A 102 -10.64 -3.31 9.29
N LYS A 103 -9.33 -3.32 9.07
CA LYS A 103 -8.55 -2.10 8.81
C LYS A 103 -7.29 -2.35 8.01
N ILE A 104 -6.85 -1.30 7.32
CA ILE A 104 -5.52 -1.16 6.71
C ILE A 104 -4.87 0.07 7.32
N GLU A 105 -3.68 -0.08 7.88
CA GLU A 105 -2.89 1.04 8.41
C GLU A 105 -1.45 0.93 7.91
N TYR A 106 -0.87 2.03 7.46
CA TYR A 106 0.51 2.07 7.00
C TYR A 106 1.07 3.48 7.01
N THR A 107 2.40 3.54 7.06
CA THR A 107 3.17 4.77 6.93
C THR A 107 4.10 4.62 5.74
N ILE A 108 4.11 5.62 4.87
CA ILE A 108 5.09 5.74 3.78
C ILE A 108 6.13 6.76 4.21
N GLU A 109 7.38 6.37 4.12
CA GLU A 109 8.52 7.25 4.37
C GLU A 109 9.36 7.40 3.11
N GLY A 110 9.95 8.58 2.94
CA GLY A 110 10.82 8.95 1.83
C GLY A 110 12.23 9.25 2.32
N SER A 111 13.22 8.94 1.47
CA SER A 111 14.62 9.22 1.74
C SER A 111 15.40 9.49 0.45
N ARG A 112 16.27 10.50 0.48
CA ARG A 112 17.20 10.82 -0.62
C ARG A 112 18.52 10.03 -0.51
N ASP A 113 18.86 9.53 0.68
CA ASP A 113 20.18 8.93 0.97
C ASP A 113 20.10 7.54 1.62
N LYS A 114 18.89 7.02 1.85
CA LYS A 114 18.56 5.78 2.58
C LYS A 114 18.99 5.75 4.05
N LYS A 115 19.44 6.87 4.61
CA LYS A 115 19.90 6.99 5.99
C LYS A 115 18.91 7.79 6.82
N THR A 116 18.49 8.93 6.29
CA THR A 116 17.46 9.76 6.91
C THR A 116 16.14 9.50 6.21
N TRP A 117 15.15 9.05 6.96
CA TRP A 117 13.82 8.77 6.48
C TRP A 117 12.87 9.77 7.12
N GLY A 118 12.07 10.43 6.30
CA GLY A 118 11.03 11.33 6.75
C GLY A 118 9.65 10.87 6.29
N LEU A 119 8.62 11.36 6.95
CA LEU A 119 7.24 10.99 6.70
C LEU A 119 6.78 11.57 5.36
N VAL A 120 6.24 10.71 4.49
CA VAL A 120 5.52 11.13 3.30
C VAL A 120 4.02 11.09 3.58
N SER A 121 3.50 9.96 4.08
CA SER A 121 2.07 9.76 4.32
C SER A 121 1.84 8.79 5.48
N ASN A 122 0.74 8.97 6.22
CA ASN A 122 0.31 8.06 7.28
C ASN A 122 -1.20 7.82 7.17
N VAL A 123 -1.55 6.60 6.78
CA VAL A 123 -2.90 6.24 6.34
C VAL A 123 -3.53 5.26 7.30
N SER A 124 -4.78 5.52 7.65
CA SER A 124 -5.67 4.56 8.31
C SER A 124 -6.97 4.44 7.51
N ILE A 125 -7.32 3.22 7.11
CA ILE A 125 -8.55 2.89 6.39
C ILE A 125 -9.33 1.88 7.22
N ASN A 126 -10.56 2.25 7.62
CA ASN A 126 -11.53 1.34 8.19
C ASN A 126 -12.26 0.61 7.05
N ARG A 127 -11.99 -0.69 6.90
CA ARG A 127 -12.56 -1.50 5.81
C ARG A 127 -14.03 -1.83 6.00
N LEU A 128 -14.57 -1.66 7.21
CA LEU A 128 -15.99 -1.91 7.51
C LEU A 128 -16.86 -0.71 7.16
N SER A 129 -16.41 0.50 7.49
CA SER A 129 -17.14 1.74 7.19
C SER A 129 -16.74 2.37 5.86
N GLY A 130 -15.59 2.00 5.30
CA GLY A 130 -14.99 2.67 4.15
C GLY A 130 -14.30 3.99 4.51
N GLN A 131 -14.38 4.47 5.75
CA GLN A 131 -13.74 5.74 6.12
C GLN A 131 -12.22 5.59 6.17
N ALA A 132 -11.50 6.58 5.65
CA ALA A 132 -10.07 6.66 5.75
C ALA A 132 -9.59 8.06 6.14
N VAL A 133 -8.40 8.13 6.70
CA VAL A 133 -7.67 9.36 6.98
C VAL A 133 -6.26 9.19 6.48
N ASP A 134 -5.75 10.20 5.77
CA ASP A 134 -4.34 10.32 5.40
C ASP A 134 -3.76 11.57 6.05
N TRP A 135 -2.69 11.40 6.81
CA TRP A 135 -1.91 12.49 7.38
C TRP A 135 -0.67 12.72 6.51
N LEU A 136 -0.88 13.36 5.36
CA LEU A 136 0.20 13.95 4.58
C LEU A 136 0.70 15.18 5.35
N ILE A 137 1.96 15.19 5.82
CA ILE A 137 2.52 16.40 6.44
C ILE A 137 2.59 17.44 5.33
N GLY A 138 1.86 18.54 5.47
CA GLY A 138 1.61 19.54 4.42
C GLY A 138 0.13 19.88 4.28
N GLU A 139 -0.76 18.92 4.55
CA GLU A 139 -2.19 19.14 4.71
C GLU A 139 -2.47 19.44 6.19
N HIS A 140 -2.98 20.65 6.48
CA HIS A 140 -3.18 21.13 7.86
C HIS A 140 -4.34 20.39 8.57
N GLY A 141 -4.06 19.17 9.02
CA GLY A 141 -5.04 18.26 9.61
C GLY A 141 -5.45 17.23 8.57
N GLY A 142 -5.11 15.96 8.82
CA GLY A 142 -5.21 14.87 7.86
C GLY A 142 -6.55 14.83 7.12
N THR A 143 -6.46 14.59 5.82
CA THR A 143 -7.61 14.60 4.94
C THR A 143 -8.41 13.33 5.14
N THR A 144 -9.72 13.49 5.35
CA THR A 144 -10.65 12.36 5.51
C THR A 144 -11.26 11.98 4.17
N TYR A 145 -11.30 10.68 3.89
CA TYR A 145 -11.77 10.10 2.65
C TYR A 145 -12.88 9.06 2.90
N ASN A 146 -13.77 8.91 1.92
CA ASN A 146 -14.64 7.75 1.80
C ASN A 146 -14.04 6.81 0.75
N CYS A 147 -13.75 5.59 1.16
CA CYS A 147 -13.09 4.59 0.36
C CYS A 147 -13.95 3.34 0.16
N HIS A 148 -13.78 2.70 -0.98
CA HIS A 148 -14.39 1.41 -1.30
C HIS A 148 -13.42 0.55 -2.11
N LEU A 149 -13.69 -0.76 -2.12
CA LEU A 149 -12.93 -1.70 -2.93
C LEU A 149 -13.59 -1.83 -4.31
N GLU A 150 -12.83 -1.57 -5.36
CA GLU A 150 -13.23 -1.90 -6.73
C GLU A 150 -12.39 -3.06 -7.26
N GLY A 151 -13.02 -3.99 -7.97
CA GLY A 151 -12.26 -4.95 -8.77
C GLY A 151 -11.47 -4.19 -9.85
N ARG A 152 -10.19 -4.50 -10.04
CA ARG A 152 -9.38 -3.85 -11.08
C ARG A 152 -10.07 -4.02 -12.44
N LYS A 153 -10.48 -2.91 -13.07
CA LYS A 153 -11.00 -2.90 -14.45
C LYS A 153 -9.84 -3.28 -15.36
N ILE A 154 -10.01 -4.39 -16.10
CA ILE A 154 -9.03 -4.93 -17.04
C ILE A 154 -9.21 -4.20 -18.37
#